data_AF-W4QT30-F1
#
_entry.id   AF-W4QT30-F1
#
_cell.length_a   1.000
_cell.length_b   1.000
_cell.length_c   1.000
_cell.angle_alpha   90.00
_cell.angle_beta   90.00
_cell.angle_gamma   90.00
#
_symmetry.space_group_name_H-M   'P 1'
#
loop_
_entity.id
_entity.type
_entity.pdbx_description
1 polymer ?
#
loop_
_entity_poly.entity_id
_entity_poly.type
_entity_poly.pdbx_seq_one_letter_code
_entity_poly.pdbx_strand_id
1 'polypeptide(L)'
;MIQVAGRPVSPDSVMDFGRIERLIIQQMHDSAEWFSYFSINELRFEVNMRKTIMESANEMNTSQVTFTIFEEARCNPAYWTLTNTGGFLLRPDVEPSDAILDIYGNSSLYAFECATAIIIIYYQAILKSIGQSQFNAFFQNIYLYSWHTDPDLELQILYSDQFLPGDVVYFNNPDFHPDTPWYRGENAVVLSDGTFFGHGFGIMTAEEMIEFLNSQRFPGSVQPAYLDTLITRISPTTLQKLLSLQSGRNVYKQLKGVIHHNLCSISSIQYQFYLNIY
;
A
#
# COMPACT_ATOMS: atom_id res chain seq x y z
N MET A 1 9.37 18.38 10.24
CA MET A 1 8.90 19.16 11.43
C MET A 1 7.42 18.87 11.71
N ILE A 2 7.04 18.62 12.97
CA ILE A 2 5.68 18.17 13.34
C ILE A 2 5.00 19.18 14.28
N GLN A 3 3.75 19.52 13.98
CA GLN A 3 2.89 20.35 14.82
C GLN A 3 1.57 19.67 15.19
N VAL A 4 1.15 19.88 16.44
CA VAL A 4 -0.17 19.49 16.96
C VAL A 4 -0.85 20.72 17.54
N ALA A 5 -2.07 21.02 17.09
CA ALA A 5 -2.83 22.22 17.48
C ALA A 5 -2.00 23.52 17.33
N GLY A 6 -1.18 23.60 16.27
CA GLY A 6 -0.31 24.74 15.97
C GLY A 6 0.94 24.86 16.86
N ARG A 7 1.25 23.86 17.69
CA ARG A 7 2.45 23.84 18.55
C ARG A 7 3.40 22.72 18.11
N PRO A 8 4.72 22.95 18.11
CA PRO A 8 5.70 21.89 17.88
C PRO A 8 5.51 20.73 18.88
N VAL A 9 5.62 19.50 18.40
CA VAL A 9 5.56 18.31 19.26
C VAL A 9 6.78 18.28 20.17
N SER A 10 6.56 18.13 21.48
CA SER A 10 7.63 17.97 22.47
C SER A 10 7.90 16.48 22.79
N PRO A 11 9.08 16.12 23.31
CA PRO A 11 9.37 14.77 23.79
C PRO A 11 8.35 14.25 24.82
N ASP A 12 7.85 15.12 25.69
CA ASP A 12 6.83 14.77 26.69
C ASP A 12 5.51 14.33 26.04
N SER A 13 5.16 14.93 24.90
CA SER A 13 3.92 14.64 24.16
C SER A 13 3.92 13.25 23.53
N VAL A 14 5.10 12.61 23.41
CA VAL A 14 5.28 11.31 22.75
C VAL A 14 5.67 10.19 23.70
N MET A 15 5.72 10.44 25.01
CA MET A 15 6.09 9.42 26.00
C MET A 15 5.13 8.21 26.00
N ASP A 16 3.83 8.46 25.78
CA ASP A 16 2.78 7.43 25.73
C ASP A 16 2.72 6.66 24.40
N PHE A 17 3.68 6.87 23.49
CA PHE A 17 3.77 6.11 22.25
C PHE A 17 4.69 4.90 22.43
N GLY A 18 4.39 3.81 21.72
CA GLY A 18 5.25 2.63 21.72
C GLY A 18 6.61 2.89 21.06
N ARG A 19 7.51 1.90 21.13
CA ARG A 19 8.88 2.04 20.61
C ARG A 19 8.92 2.31 19.11
N ILE A 20 8.14 1.57 18.33
CA ILE A 20 8.09 1.71 16.87
C ILE A 20 7.46 3.04 16.50
N GLU A 21 6.38 3.42 17.18
CA GLU A 21 5.69 4.68 16.98
C GLU A 21 6.60 5.89 17.26
N ARG A 22 7.40 5.84 18.34
CA ARG A 22 8.40 6.89 18.62
C ARG A 22 9.48 6.96 17.55
N LEU A 23 9.90 5.83 16.97
CA LEU A 23 10.85 5.81 15.87
C LEU A 23 10.25 6.43 14.60
N ILE A 24 9.00 6.11 14.27
CA ILE A 24 8.27 6.75 13.15
C ILE A 24 8.19 8.27 13.37
N ILE A 25 7.80 8.71 14.57
CA ILE A 25 7.72 10.14 14.92
C ILE A 25 9.09 10.82 14.80
N GLN A 26 10.15 10.16 15.24
CA GLN A 26 11.52 10.70 15.10
C GLN A 26 11.89 10.89 13.62
N GLN A 27 11.62 9.89 12.77
CA GLN A 27 11.90 10.00 11.34
C GLN A 27 11.04 11.08 10.65
N MET A 28 9.75 11.19 11.02
CA MET A 28 8.88 12.28 10.56
C MET A 28 9.40 13.66 11.01
N HIS A 29 9.91 13.75 12.24
CA HIS A 29 10.47 14.98 12.79
C HIS A 29 11.72 15.43 12.01
N ASP A 30 12.61 14.48 11.71
CA ASP A 30 13.88 14.71 11.04
C ASP A 30 13.74 14.90 9.52
N SER A 31 12.60 14.53 8.95
CA SER A 31 12.28 14.81 7.56
C SER A 31 12.01 16.31 7.29
N ALA A 32 12.21 16.71 6.05
CA ALA A 32 11.90 18.04 5.53
C ALA A 32 10.39 18.32 5.39
N GLU A 33 9.55 17.29 5.52
CA GLU A 33 8.10 17.42 5.40
C GLU A 33 7.49 18.14 6.62
N TRP A 34 6.40 18.86 6.35
CA TRP A 34 5.62 19.56 7.34
C TRP A 34 4.36 18.78 7.70
N PHE A 35 4.35 18.21 8.90
CA PHE A 35 3.19 17.50 9.43
C PHE A 35 2.41 18.40 10.39
N SER A 36 1.12 18.57 10.15
CA SER A 36 0.24 19.39 10.98
C SER A 36 -1.03 18.63 11.31
N TYR A 37 -1.31 18.51 12.61
CA TYR A 37 -2.47 17.80 13.15
C TYR A 37 -3.30 18.72 14.03
N PHE A 38 -4.62 18.57 14.02
CA PHE A 38 -5.51 19.31 14.92
C PHE A 38 -5.46 18.78 16.35
N SER A 39 -5.12 17.50 16.53
CA SER A 39 -5.05 16.86 17.86
C SER A 39 -3.94 15.81 17.95
N ILE A 40 -3.55 15.46 19.18
CA ILE A 40 -2.60 14.37 19.41
C ILE A 40 -3.14 13.01 18.95
N ASN A 41 -4.47 12.85 18.94
CA ASN A 41 -5.13 11.65 18.46
C ASN A 41 -5.00 11.48 16.95
N GLU A 42 -4.98 12.58 16.19
CA GLU A 42 -4.72 12.53 14.75
C GLU A 42 -3.28 12.09 14.44
N LEU A 43 -2.29 12.67 15.13
CA LEU A 43 -0.90 12.22 15.04
C LEU A 43 -0.80 10.72 15.40
N ARG A 44 -1.45 10.31 16.49
CA ARG A 44 -1.47 8.90 16.91
C ARG A 44 -2.10 8.00 15.88
N PHE A 45 -3.17 8.44 15.23
CA PHE A 45 -3.85 7.67 14.20
C PHE A 45 -2.96 7.48 12.97
N GLU A 46 -2.31 8.53 12.45
CA GLU A 46 -1.38 8.38 11.32
C GLU A 46 -0.19 7.49 11.67
N VAL A 47 0.43 7.69 12.85
CA VAL A 47 1.58 6.89 13.27
C VAL A 47 1.20 5.41 13.43
N ASN A 48 0.01 5.12 13.98
CA ASN A 48 -0.51 3.75 14.05
C ASN A 48 -0.84 3.18 12.66
N MET A 49 -1.34 4.00 11.74
CA MET A 49 -1.58 3.57 10.36
C MET A 49 -0.25 3.17 9.67
N ARG A 50 0.78 4.01 9.77
CA ARG A 50 2.13 3.70 9.25
C ARG A 50 2.69 2.41 9.83
N LYS A 51 2.55 2.23 11.15
CA LYS A 51 2.94 0.99 11.83
C LYS A 51 2.19 -0.22 11.30
N THR A 52 0.86 -0.15 11.19
CA THR A 52 0.04 -1.28 10.73
C THR A 52 0.25 -1.61 9.25
N ILE A 53 0.63 -0.63 8.41
CA ILE A 53 1.09 -0.87 7.03
C ILE A 53 2.35 -1.74 7.04
N MET A 54 3.36 -1.37 7.85
CA MET A 54 4.58 -2.18 7.97
C MET A 54 4.31 -3.57 8.55
N GLU A 55 3.45 -3.70 9.55
CA GLU A 55 3.06 -4.99 10.11
C GLU A 55 2.37 -5.86 9.05
N SER A 56 1.47 -5.27 8.26
CA SER A 56 0.77 -5.96 7.17
C SER A 56 1.71 -6.40 6.05
N ALA A 57 2.74 -5.61 5.75
CA ALA A 57 3.81 -5.99 4.81
C ALA A 57 4.66 -7.17 5.34
N ASN A 58 5.04 -7.14 6.62
CA ASN A 58 5.77 -8.24 7.26
C ASN A 58 4.95 -9.53 7.33
N GLU A 59 3.64 -9.43 7.61
CA GLU A 59 2.73 -10.57 7.59
C GLU A 59 2.59 -11.14 6.18
N MET A 60 2.53 -10.30 5.15
CA MET A 60 2.50 -10.76 3.76
C MET A 60 3.80 -11.48 3.40
N ASN A 61 4.95 -10.92 3.76
CA ASN A 61 6.28 -11.51 3.53
C ASN A 61 6.45 -12.91 4.13
N THR A 62 5.82 -13.16 5.28
CA THR A 62 5.90 -14.46 5.99
C THR A 62 4.78 -15.43 5.61
N SER A 63 3.85 -14.99 4.77
CA SER A 63 2.74 -15.80 4.26
C SER A 63 3.15 -16.66 3.05
N GLN A 64 2.21 -17.45 2.53
CA GLN A 64 2.40 -18.29 1.34
C GLN A 64 1.81 -17.66 0.06
N VAL A 65 1.46 -16.36 0.08
CA VAL A 65 1.02 -15.68 -1.14
C VAL A 65 2.18 -15.64 -2.12
N THR A 66 1.89 -15.81 -3.41
CA THR A 66 2.93 -15.80 -4.45
C THR A 66 2.69 -14.67 -5.44
N PHE A 67 3.78 -14.10 -5.94
CA PHE A 67 3.69 -13.19 -7.08
C PHE A 67 3.24 -13.94 -8.33
N THR A 68 2.36 -13.33 -9.12
CA THR A 68 2.07 -13.77 -10.49
C THR A 68 1.48 -12.64 -11.33
N ILE A 69 1.41 -12.83 -12.65
CA ILE A 69 0.76 -11.92 -13.59
C ILE A 69 -0.77 -12.04 -13.53
N PHE A 70 -1.50 -11.07 -14.09
CA PHE A 70 -2.97 -11.05 -14.02
C PHE A 70 -3.63 -12.28 -14.64
N GLU A 71 -3.08 -12.79 -15.75
CA GLU A 71 -3.61 -13.96 -16.45
C GLU A 71 -3.55 -15.25 -15.63
N GLU A 72 -2.61 -15.32 -14.69
CA GLU A 72 -2.37 -16.47 -13.81
C GLU A 72 -2.82 -16.22 -12.37
N ALA A 73 -3.47 -15.08 -12.12
CA ALA A 73 -3.94 -14.69 -10.79
C ALA A 73 -4.93 -15.71 -10.23
N ARG A 74 -4.85 -15.96 -8.93
CA ARG A 74 -5.75 -16.88 -8.21
C ARG A 74 -6.13 -16.32 -6.85
N CYS A 75 -7.34 -16.63 -6.43
CA CYS A 75 -7.90 -16.23 -5.14
C CYS A 75 -8.82 -17.32 -4.60
N ASN A 76 -9.07 -17.33 -3.29
CA ASN A 76 -10.00 -18.26 -2.67
C ASN A 76 -11.46 -17.98 -3.12
N PRO A 77 -12.12 -18.92 -3.83
CA PRO A 77 -13.48 -18.71 -4.35
C PRO A 77 -14.56 -18.64 -3.26
N ALA A 78 -14.22 -18.97 -2.01
CA ALA A 78 -15.10 -18.76 -0.87
C ALA A 78 -15.36 -17.27 -0.61
N TYR A 79 -14.42 -16.39 -0.94
CA TYR A 79 -14.46 -14.95 -0.65
C TYR A 79 -14.53 -14.07 -1.89
N TRP A 80 -13.89 -14.52 -2.98
CA TRP A 80 -13.65 -13.71 -4.17
C TRP A 80 -14.16 -14.39 -5.44
N THR A 81 -14.73 -13.61 -6.34
CA THR A 81 -14.95 -14.00 -7.73
C THR A 81 -13.76 -13.52 -8.55
N LEU A 82 -12.98 -14.46 -9.09
CA LEU A 82 -11.91 -14.15 -10.03
C LEU A 82 -12.53 -13.67 -11.36
N THR A 83 -12.18 -12.46 -11.77
CA THR A 83 -12.63 -11.87 -13.04
C THR A 83 -11.78 -12.36 -14.20
N ASN A 84 -12.29 -12.27 -15.43
CA ASN A 84 -11.55 -12.63 -16.64
C ASN A 84 -10.27 -11.79 -16.87
N THR A 85 -10.15 -10.65 -16.18
CA THR A 85 -8.99 -9.76 -16.22
C THR A 85 -8.00 -10.03 -15.08
N GLY A 86 -8.21 -11.06 -14.27
CA GLY A 86 -7.31 -11.39 -13.15
C GLY A 86 -7.54 -10.61 -11.86
N GLY A 87 -8.58 -9.76 -11.80
CA GLY A 87 -8.95 -9.04 -10.57
C GLY A 87 -9.88 -9.85 -9.66
N PHE A 88 -9.88 -9.54 -8.37
CA PHE A 88 -10.68 -10.25 -7.36
C PHE A 88 -11.86 -9.39 -6.94
N LEU A 89 -13.06 -9.77 -7.36
CA LEU A 89 -14.29 -9.11 -6.97
C LEU A 89 -14.83 -9.74 -5.69
N LEU A 90 -14.97 -8.95 -4.62
CA LEU A 90 -15.55 -9.42 -3.37
C LEU A 90 -16.94 -10.00 -3.64
N ARG A 91 -17.22 -11.17 -3.08
CA ARG A 91 -18.54 -11.77 -3.19
C ARG A 91 -19.57 -10.98 -2.37
N PRO A 92 -20.81 -10.84 -2.86
CA PRO A 92 -21.83 -10.03 -2.20
C PRO A 92 -22.34 -10.61 -0.88
N ASP A 93 -22.08 -11.90 -0.61
CA ASP A 93 -22.49 -12.63 0.59
C ASP A 93 -21.37 -12.73 1.65
N VAL A 94 -20.27 -12.00 1.47
CA VAL A 94 -19.05 -12.12 2.27
C VAL A 94 -18.71 -10.79 2.95
N GLU A 95 -18.36 -10.86 4.23
CA GLU A 95 -17.89 -9.70 4.98
C GLU A 95 -16.49 -9.25 4.47
N PRO A 96 -16.30 -7.96 4.15
CA PRO A 96 -15.02 -7.46 3.61
C PRO A 96 -13.81 -7.78 4.48
N SER A 97 -13.95 -7.68 5.81
CA SER A 97 -12.88 -7.99 6.76
C SER A 97 -12.42 -9.44 6.65
N ASP A 98 -13.37 -10.36 6.49
CA ASP A 98 -13.08 -11.79 6.46
C ASP A 98 -12.35 -12.14 5.18
N ALA A 99 -12.77 -11.54 4.05
CA ALA A 99 -12.11 -11.71 2.77
C ALA A 99 -10.65 -11.20 2.77
N ILE A 100 -10.39 -10.04 3.39
CA ILE A 100 -9.04 -9.50 3.52
C ILE A 100 -8.18 -10.35 4.47
N LEU A 101 -8.71 -10.77 5.61
CA LEU A 101 -7.97 -11.63 6.56
C LEU A 101 -7.70 -13.02 5.98
N ASP A 102 -8.59 -13.54 5.13
CA ASP A 102 -8.40 -14.83 4.45
C ASP A 102 -7.17 -14.84 3.53
N ILE A 103 -6.83 -13.70 2.90
CA ILE A 103 -5.62 -13.58 2.07
C ILE A 103 -4.36 -13.91 2.88
N TYR A 104 -4.32 -13.55 4.15
CA TYR A 104 -3.18 -13.82 5.03
C TYR A 104 -3.28 -15.22 5.64
N GLY A 105 -4.46 -15.60 6.15
CA GLY A 105 -4.70 -16.86 6.85
C GLY A 105 -4.67 -18.10 5.96
N ASN A 106 -5.15 -18.00 4.72
CA ASN A 106 -5.18 -19.06 3.70
C ASN A 106 -4.34 -18.69 2.47
N SER A 107 -3.22 -18.00 2.72
CA SER A 107 -2.34 -17.37 1.73
C SER A 107 -1.88 -18.25 0.57
N SER A 108 -1.76 -19.57 0.76
CA SER A 108 -1.41 -20.50 -0.33
C SER A 108 -2.45 -20.56 -1.46
N LEU A 109 -3.69 -20.15 -1.19
CA LEU A 109 -4.78 -20.06 -2.18
C LEU A 109 -4.70 -18.80 -3.05
N TYR A 110 -3.72 -17.93 -2.82
CA TYR A 110 -3.64 -16.62 -3.44
C TYR A 110 -2.36 -16.41 -4.25
N ALA A 111 -2.51 -15.80 -5.43
CA ALA A 111 -1.41 -15.22 -6.17
C ALA A 111 -1.87 -14.01 -6.97
N PHE A 112 -1.11 -12.93 -6.89
CA PHE A 112 -1.42 -11.62 -7.48
C PHE A 112 -0.14 -10.81 -7.68
N GLU A 113 -0.23 -9.72 -8.44
CA GLU A 113 0.90 -8.83 -8.74
C GLU A 113 1.14 -7.78 -7.64
N CYS A 114 2.26 -7.04 -7.70
CA CYS A 114 2.73 -6.22 -6.59
C CYS A 114 1.90 -4.94 -6.31
N ALA A 115 1.24 -4.31 -7.30
CA ALA A 115 0.34 -3.19 -7.03
C ALA A 115 -0.91 -3.63 -6.25
N THR A 116 -1.51 -4.77 -6.63
CA THR A 116 -2.62 -5.41 -5.91
C THR A 116 -2.18 -5.76 -4.48
N ALA A 117 -0.95 -6.22 -4.29
CA ALA A 117 -0.38 -6.49 -2.97
C ALA A 117 -0.35 -5.24 -2.08
N ILE A 118 0.04 -4.09 -2.61
CA ILE A 118 0.01 -2.82 -1.87
C ILE A 118 -1.42 -2.47 -1.42
N ILE A 119 -2.40 -2.61 -2.31
CA ILE A 119 -3.80 -2.31 -1.96
C ILE A 119 -4.32 -3.26 -0.86
N ILE A 120 -3.96 -4.55 -0.92
CA ILE A 120 -4.27 -5.53 0.14
C ILE A 120 -3.63 -5.11 1.47
N ILE A 121 -2.37 -4.69 1.46
CA ILE A 121 -1.64 -4.20 2.64
C ILE A 121 -2.35 -2.99 3.25
N TYR A 122 -2.77 -2.03 2.43
CA TYR A 122 -3.54 -0.88 2.92
C TYR A 122 -4.88 -1.30 3.53
N TYR A 123 -5.62 -2.20 2.90
CA TYR A 123 -6.87 -2.70 3.48
C TYR A 123 -6.65 -3.43 4.80
N GLN A 124 -5.63 -4.28 4.92
CA GLN A 124 -5.33 -4.96 6.16
C GLN A 124 -4.89 -3.98 7.27
N ALA A 125 -4.07 -2.97 6.93
CA ALA A 125 -3.64 -1.94 7.86
C ALA A 125 -4.81 -1.10 8.38
N ILE A 126 -5.73 -0.71 7.49
CA ILE A 126 -6.96 0.00 7.86
C ILE A 126 -7.81 -0.89 8.76
N LEU A 127 -8.01 -2.15 8.40
CA LEU A 127 -8.76 -3.12 9.20
C LEU A 127 -8.21 -3.27 10.63
N LYS A 128 -6.87 -3.38 10.77
CA LYS A 128 -6.19 -3.41 12.07
C LYS A 128 -6.39 -2.12 12.87
N SER A 129 -6.50 -0.98 12.19
CA SER A 129 -6.60 0.34 12.82
C SER A 129 -8.02 0.69 13.29
N ILE A 130 -9.05 0.32 12.53
CA ILE A 130 -10.45 0.72 12.83
C ILE A 130 -11.34 -0.45 13.29
N GLY A 131 -10.87 -1.68 13.15
CA GLY A 131 -11.61 -2.90 13.50
C GLY A 131 -12.64 -3.33 12.45
N GLN A 132 -13.07 -4.60 12.54
CA GLN A 132 -13.92 -5.26 11.54
C GLN A 132 -15.26 -4.53 11.31
N SER A 133 -15.96 -4.13 12.37
CA SER A 133 -17.28 -3.50 12.24
C SER A 133 -17.24 -2.21 11.42
N GLN A 134 -16.23 -1.35 11.64
CA GLN A 134 -16.07 -0.13 10.86
C GLN A 134 -15.55 -0.44 9.46
N PHE A 135 -14.61 -1.37 9.33
CA PHE A 135 -14.09 -1.80 8.02
C PHE A 135 -15.20 -2.31 7.09
N ASN A 136 -16.09 -3.17 7.59
CA ASN A 136 -17.18 -3.75 6.82
C ASN A 136 -18.26 -2.72 6.48
N ALA A 137 -18.48 -1.73 7.35
CA ALA A 137 -19.38 -0.61 7.04
C ALA A 137 -18.83 0.26 5.89
N PHE A 138 -17.50 0.43 5.82
CA PHE A 138 -16.84 1.18 4.76
C PHE A 138 -16.73 0.37 3.47
N PHE A 139 -15.97 -0.69 3.46
CA PHE A 139 -15.47 -1.30 2.23
C PHE A 139 -16.35 -2.44 1.72
N GLN A 140 -17.63 -2.18 1.44
CA GLN A 140 -18.61 -3.22 1.09
C GLN A 140 -18.44 -3.82 -0.32
N ASN A 141 -17.76 -3.14 -1.24
CA ASN A 141 -17.67 -3.54 -2.65
C ASN A 141 -16.22 -3.55 -3.13
N ILE A 142 -15.34 -4.25 -2.39
CA ILE A 142 -13.92 -4.31 -2.75
C ILE A 142 -13.74 -5.03 -4.09
N TYR A 143 -12.98 -4.39 -4.98
CA TYR A 143 -12.45 -5.01 -6.18
C TYR A 143 -10.92 -4.86 -6.16
N LEU A 144 -10.19 -5.96 -6.04
CA LEU A 144 -8.73 -5.94 -6.02
C LEU A 144 -8.21 -6.09 -7.45
N TYR A 145 -7.65 -5.02 -8.00
CA TYR A 145 -7.04 -5.02 -9.32
C TYR A 145 -6.06 -3.86 -9.47
N SER A 146 -4.76 -4.16 -9.57
CA SER A 146 -3.71 -3.14 -9.63
C SER A 146 -3.87 -2.11 -8.50
N TRP A 147 -3.79 -0.83 -8.83
CA TRP A 147 -3.99 0.31 -7.93
C TRP A 147 -5.45 0.74 -7.76
N HIS A 148 -6.43 -0.08 -8.21
CA HIS A 148 -7.84 0.22 -7.98
C HIS A 148 -8.16 0.18 -6.49
N THR A 149 -8.95 1.15 -6.03
CA THR A 149 -9.39 1.22 -4.64
C THR A 149 -10.87 1.55 -4.55
N ASP A 150 -11.47 1.18 -3.42
CA ASP A 150 -12.78 1.71 -3.00
C ASP A 150 -12.72 3.26 -2.97
N PRO A 151 -13.83 3.95 -3.29
CA PRO A 151 -13.92 5.40 -3.20
C PRO A 151 -13.46 5.99 -1.85
N ASP A 152 -13.64 5.25 -0.76
CA ASP A 152 -13.25 5.68 0.58
C ASP A 152 -11.77 5.45 0.92
N LEU A 153 -11.02 4.79 0.05
CA LEU A 153 -9.56 4.71 0.11
C LEU A 153 -8.97 5.56 -1.00
N GLU A 154 -8.80 6.85 -0.74
CA GLU A 154 -8.06 7.75 -1.63
C GLU A 154 -6.56 7.65 -1.35
N LEU A 155 -5.78 7.63 -2.43
CA LEU A 155 -4.32 7.63 -2.38
C LEU A 155 -3.80 9.02 -2.73
N GLN A 156 -2.74 9.43 -2.07
CA GLN A 156 -1.97 10.61 -2.37
C GLN A 156 -0.63 10.19 -2.99
N ILE A 157 -0.28 10.86 -4.09
CA ILE A 157 1.05 10.76 -4.72
C ILE A 157 1.83 12.03 -4.41
N LEU A 158 3.09 11.86 -4.02
CA LEU A 158 4.04 12.93 -3.74
C LEU A 158 5.44 12.54 -4.21
N TYR A 159 6.33 13.54 -4.29
CA TYR A 159 7.71 13.35 -4.73
C TYR A 159 8.69 13.81 -3.66
N SER A 160 9.55 12.91 -3.19
CA SER A 160 10.61 13.19 -2.22
C SER A 160 11.71 12.13 -2.30
N ASP A 161 12.92 12.51 -1.91
CA ASP A 161 14.06 11.61 -1.68
C ASP A 161 14.17 11.18 -0.20
N GLN A 162 13.24 11.62 0.65
CA GLN A 162 13.15 11.24 2.05
C GLN A 162 11.92 10.37 2.28
N PHE A 163 12.17 9.08 2.49
CA PHE A 163 11.15 8.08 2.70
C PHE A 163 10.87 7.87 4.18
N LEU A 164 9.60 7.71 4.54
CA LEU A 164 9.18 7.44 5.91
C LEU A 164 8.65 6.02 6.06
N PRO A 165 8.72 5.41 7.25
CA PRO A 165 8.20 4.07 7.46
C PRO A 165 6.68 4.03 7.17
N GLY A 166 6.26 3.00 6.44
CA GLY A 166 4.90 2.84 5.93
C GLY A 166 4.61 3.60 4.63
N ASP A 167 5.55 4.37 4.07
CA ASP A 167 5.43 4.88 2.71
C ASP A 167 5.49 3.72 1.71
N VAL A 168 4.85 3.90 0.55
CA VAL A 168 5.04 3.03 -0.60
C VAL A 168 5.84 3.75 -1.66
N VAL A 169 6.96 3.16 -2.04
CA VAL A 169 7.91 3.68 -3.03
C VAL A 169 7.90 2.83 -4.28
N TYR A 170 8.61 3.30 -5.32
CA TYR A 170 8.74 2.57 -6.57
C TYR A 170 10.21 2.46 -6.98
N PHE A 171 10.68 1.23 -7.17
CA PHE A 171 11.95 0.95 -7.83
C PHE A 171 11.68 0.87 -9.33
N ASN A 172 12.25 1.77 -10.12
CA ASN A 172 12.06 1.77 -11.56
C ASN A 172 13.20 1.00 -12.25
N ASN A 173 12.87 0.13 -13.20
CA ASN A 173 13.83 -0.55 -14.06
C ASN A 173 13.57 -0.16 -15.53
N PRO A 174 14.14 0.96 -16.00
CA PRO A 174 13.78 1.54 -17.30
C PRO A 174 14.13 0.63 -18.48
N ASP A 175 15.19 -0.17 -18.34
CA ASP A 175 15.74 -1.04 -19.39
C ASP A 175 15.42 -2.52 -19.14
N PHE A 176 14.28 -2.83 -18.50
CA PHE A 176 13.84 -4.21 -18.25
C PHE A 176 13.77 -5.04 -19.55
N HIS A 177 13.97 -6.36 -19.43
CA HIS A 177 13.91 -7.25 -20.58
C HIS A 177 12.47 -7.41 -21.10
N PRO A 178 12.20 -7.27 -22.41
CA PRO A 178 10.83 -7.35 -22.97
C PRO A 178 10.08 -8.66 -22.66
N ASP A 179 10.81 -9.77 -22.57
CA ASP A 179 10.26 -11.10 -22.24
C ASP A 179 9.89 -11.28 -20.75
N THR A 180 10.35 -10.38 -19.87
CA THR A 180 10.03 -10.39 -18.43
C THR A 180 9.48 -9.03 -17.98
N PRO A 181 8.34 -8.59 -18.57
CA PRO A 181 7.83 -7.22 -18.41
C PRO A 181 7.33 -6.88 -17.00
N TRP A 182 7.19 -7.87 -16.11
CA TRP A 182 6.90 -7.69 -14.69
C TRP A 182 8.11 -7.17 -13.90
N TYR A 183 9.32 -7.22 -14.44
CA TYR A 183 10.52 -6.61 -13.84
C TYR A 183 10.79 -5.18 -14.33
N ARG A 184 9.78 -4.50 -14.88
CA ARG A 184 9.84 -3.05 -15.20
C ARG A 184 10.06 -2.16 -13.98
N GLY A 185 9.80 -2.70 -12.81
CA GLY A 185 9.96 -2.05 -11.53
C GLY A 185 9.35 -2.88 -10.42
N GLU A 186 9.33 -2.32 -9.22
CA GLU A 186 8.74 -2.95 -8.05
C GLU A 186 8.14 -1.89 -7.11
N ASN A 187 6.91 -2.12 -6.66
CA ASN A 187 6.26 -1.29 -5.64
C ASN A 187 6.63 -1.86 -4.27
N ALA A 188 7.13 -1.04 -3.36
CA ALA A 188 7.64 -1.53 -2.08
C ALA A 188 7.20 -0.69 -0.88
N VAL A 189 6.90 -1.37 0.24
CA VAL A 189 6.63 -0.72 1.53
C VAL A 189 7.93 -0.45 2.27
N VAL A 190 8.13 0.79 2.69
CA VAL A 190 9.30 1.21 3.48
C VAL A 190 9.15 0.71 4.92
N LEU A 191 10.16 -0.01 5.42
CA LEU A 191 10.21 -0.50 6.79
C LEU A 191 11.07 0.40 7.69
N SER A 192 10.95 0.22 9.00
CA SER A 192 11.58 1.09 10.00
C SER A 192 13.11 0.98 10.11
N ASP A 193 13.70 -0.07 9.55
CA ASP A 193 15.12 -0.41 9.63
C ASP A 193 15.91 -0.09 8.35
N GLY A 194 15.28 0.64 7.41
CA GLY A 194 15.89 1.01 6.13
C GLY A 194 15.77 -0.08 5.05
N THR A 195 15.01 -1.14 5.31
CA THR A 195 14.66 -2.16 4.32
C THR A 195 13.29 -1.89 3.69
N PHE A 196 12.97 -2.64 2.64
CA PHE A 196 11.77 -2.50 1.84
C PHE A 196 11.13 -3.87 1.64
N PHE A 197 9.81 -3.96 1.77
CA PHE A 197 9.06 -5.14 1.36
C PHE A 197 8.50 -4.95 -0.06
N GLY A 198 8.97 -5.76 -1.01
CA GLY A 198 8.40 -5.87 -2.36
C GLY A 198 7.75 -7.24 -2.56
N HIS A 199 6.52 -7.29 -3.08
CA HIS A 199 5.80 -8.56 -3.22
C HIS A 199 6.39 -9.40 -4.36
N GLY A 200 6.88 -10.60 -4.03
CA GLY A 200 7.66 -11.44 -4.94
C GLY A 200 9.18 -11.30 -4.77
N PHE A 201 9.64 -10.21 -4.15
CA PHE A 201 11.04 -9.97 -3.80
C PHE A 201 11.32 -10.33 -2.33
N GLY A 202 10.35 -10.09 -1.46
CA GLY A 202 10.51 -10.20 -0.01
C GLY A 202 11.05 -8.91 0.60
N ILE A 203 11.71 -9.02 1.75
CA ILE A 203 12.34 -7.88 2.43
C ILE A 203 13.81 -7.78 2.02
N MET A 204 14.18 -6.64 1.45
CA MET A 204 15.51 -6.37 0.90
C MET A 204 15.96 -4.93 1.22
N THR A 205 17.26 -4.65 1.10
CA THR A 205 17.75 -3.27 1.03
C THR A 205 17.48 -2.66 -0.35
N ALA A 206 17.62 -1.33 -0.46
CA ALA A 206 17.50 -0.66 -1.76
C ALA A 206 18.55 -1.16 -2.76
N GLU A 207 19.78 -1.40 -2.30
CA GLU A 207 20.88 -1.90 -3.12
C GLU A 207 20.58 -3.31 -3.66
N GLU A 208 20.07 -4.20 -2.80
CA GLU A 208 19.68 -5.57 -3.19
C GLU A 208 18.54 -5.57 -4.22
N MET A 209 17.51 -4.75 -4.02
CA MET A 209 16.42 -4.60 -4.99
C MET A 209 16.92 -4.06 -6.34
N ILE A 210 17.78 -3.04 -6.32
CA ILE A 210 18.38 -2.45 -7.52
C ILE A 210 19.28 -3.47 -8.24
N GLU A 211 20.10 -4.22 -7.52
CA GLU A 211 20.96 -5.26 -8.08
C GLU A 211 20.13 -6.35 -8.76
N PHE A 212 19.06 -6.82 -8.10
CA PHE A 212 18.15 -7.79 -8.69
C PHE A 212 17.51 -7.25 -9.97
N LEU A 213 16.91 -6.05 -9.94
CA LEU A 213 16.27 -5.46 -11.13
C LEU A 213 17.28 -5.26 -12.27
N ASN A 214 18.51 -4.85 -11.96
CA ASN A 214 19.58 -4.70 -12.94
C ASN A 214 19.94 -6.01 -13.64
N SER A 215 19.79 -7.15 -12.95
CA SER A 215 20.00 -8.49 -13.53
C SER A 215 18.90 -8.90 -14.52
N GLN A 216 17.76 -8.20 -14.52
CA GLN A 216 16.59 -8.45 -15.36
C GLN A 216 16.49 -7.48 -16.56
N ARG A 217 17.57 -6.75 -16.87
CA ARG A 217 17.63 -5.81 -18.01
C ARG A 217 17.91 -6.51 -19.33
N PHE A 218 17.59 -5.86 -20.45
CA PHE A 218 17.98 -6.37 -21.76
C PHE A 218 19.51 -6.38 -21.95
N PRO A 219 20.07 -7.30 -22.77
CA PRO A 219 21.52 -7.38 -22.99
C PRO A 219 22.12 -6.08 -23.54
N GLY A 220 23.19 -5.60 -22.91
CA GLY A 220 23.86 -4.36 -23.32
C GLY A 220 23.28 -3.07 -22.73
N SER A 221 22.26 -3.16 -21.86
CA SER A 221 21.75 -2.00 -21.13
C SER A 221 22.84 -1.32 -20.27
N VAL A 222 22.91 0.01 -20.38
CA VAL A 222 23.80 0.87 -19.57
C VAL A 222 23.03 1.74 -18.58
N GLN A 223 21.69 1.78 -18.64
CA GLN A 223 20.87 2.52 -17.71
C GLN A 223 20.46 1.62 -16.53
N PRO A 224 20.90 1.92 -15.30
CA PRO A 224 20.56 1.09 -14.15
C PRO A 224 19.12 1.33 -13.67
N ALA A 225 18.56 0.33 -13.00
CA ALA A 225 17.43 0.49 -12.11
C ALA A 225 17.77 1.47 -10.96
N TYR A 226 16.75 2.13 -10.42
CA TYR A 226 16.90 3.12 -9.36
C TYR A 226 15.64 3.20 -8.49
N LEU A 227 15.81 3.63 -7.24
CA LEU A 227 14.70 4.02 -6.38
C LEU A 227 14.18 5.40 -6.81
N ASP A 228 12.93 5.47 -7.28
CA ASP A 228 12.31 6.72 -7.70
C ASP A 228 12.01 7.62 -6.50
N THR A 229 11.80 8.91 -6.77
CA THR A 229 11.32 9.89 -5.79
C THR A 229 9.81 9.79 -5.54
N LEU A 230 9.12 8.93 -6.30
CA LEU A 230 7.68 8.70 -6.18
C LEU A 230 7.34 8.03 -4.85
N ILE A 231 6.45 8.67 -4.09
CA ILE A 231 5.86 8.13 -2.86
C ILE A 231 4.34 8.09 -3.00
N THR A 232 3.75 6.96 -2.61
CA THR A 232 2.30 6.74 -2.52
C THR A 232 1.92 6.54 -1.06
N ARG A 233 0.88 7.25 -0.60
CA ARG A 233 0.34 7.16 0.75
C ARG A 233 -1.18 7.07 0.72
N ILE A 234 -1.77 6.55 1.79
CA ILE A 234 -3.18 6.78 2.09
C ILE A 234 -3.37 8.29 2.29
N SER A 235 -4.37 8.90 1.63
CA SER A 235 -4.54 10.35 1.66
C SER A 235 -4.90 10.86 3.05
N PRO A 236 -4.50 12.10 3.43
CA PRO A 236 -4.93 12.72 4.68
C PRO A 236 -6.44 12.80 4.81
N THR A 237 -7.17 12.99 3.70
CA THR A 237 -8.64 12.96 3.65
C THR A 237 -9.18 11.60 4.11
N THR A 238 -8.60 10.51 3.60
CA THR A 238 -8.96 9.15 4.02
C THR A 238 -8.66 8.96 5.51
N LEU A 239 -7.49 9.36 5.99
CA LEU A 239 -7.13 9.23 7.41
C LEU A 239 -8.10 10.00 8.33
N GLN A 240 -8.46 11.23 7.98
CA GLN A 240 -9.45 12.01 8.73
C GLN A 240 -10.84 11.36 8.69
N LYS A 241 -11.24 10.83 7.53
CA LYS A 241 -12.50 10.11 7.38
C LYS A 241 -12.52 8.88 8.29
N LEU A 242 -11.44 8.11 8.35
CA LEU A 242 -11.35 6.92 9.21
C LEU A 242 -11.31 7.27 10.70
N LEU A 243 -10.71 8.39 11.09
CA LEU A 243 -10.63 8.82 12.49
C LEU A 243 -11.95 9.38 13.03
N SER A 244 -12.71 10.11 12.21
CA SER A 244 -13.86 10.91 12.64
C SER A 244 -15.16 10.11 12.91
N LEU A 245 -15.11 8.78 12.85
CA LEU A 245 -16.32 7.99 12.73
C LEU A 245 -17.03 7.73 14.04
N GLN A 246 -18.11 8.50 14.21
CA GLN A 246 -19.29 8.12 14.97
C GLN A 246 -20.42 7.80 13.98
N SER A 247 -20.84 6.53 13.90
CA SER A 247 -22.08 6.02 13.26
C SER A 247 -22.18 5.97 11.72
N GLY A 248 -21.85 4.80 11.14
CA GLY A 248 -22.78 3.91 10.42
C GLY A 248 -23.76 4.43 9.35
N ARG A 249 -23.53 5.55 8.66
CA ARG A 249 -24.36 5.91 7.50
C ARG A 249 -23.74 5.44 6.19
N ASN A 250 -24.42 4.47 5.56
CA ASN A 250 -24.24 4.13 4.15
C ASN A 250 -24.61 5.34 3.29
N VAL A 251 -23.61 6.13 2.92
CA VAL A 251 -23.76 7.16 1.90
C VAL A 251 -23.55 6.48 0.55
N TYR A 252 -24.44 6.72 -0.41
CA TYR A 252 -24.25 6.28 -1.79
C TYR A 252 -22.87 6.72 -2.28
N LYS A 253 -22.03 5.76 -2.68
CA LYS A 253 -20.68 6.04 -3.16
C LYS A 253 -20.67 6.13 -4.68
N GLN A 254 -20.02 7.17 -5.19
CA GLN A 254 -19.65 7.19 -6.60
C GLN A 254 -18.50 6.21 -6.80
N LEU A 255 -18.76 5.12 -7.53
CA LEU A 255 -17.73 4.13 -7.84
C LEU A 255 -16.62 4.78 -8.66
N LYS A 256 -15.37 4.45 -8.31
CA LYS A 256 -14.21 4.83 -9.12
C LYS A 256 -14.22 4.00 -10.40
N GLY A 257 -13.84 4.64 -11.51
CA GLY A 257 -13.54 3.92 -12.74
C GLY A 257 -12.41 2.91 -12.50
N VAL A 258 -12.41 1.84 -13.28
CA VAL A 258 -11.31 0.88 -13.31
C VAL A 258 -10.85 0.69 -14.75
N ILE A 259 -9.53 0.75 -14.96
CA ILE A 259 -8.91 0.45 -16.24
C ILE A 259 -8.19 -0.88 -16.11
N HIS A 260 -8.66 -1.89 -16.85
CA HIS A 260 -8.02 -3.19 -16.94
C HIS A 260 -6.87 -3.14 -17.96
N HIS A 261 -5.70 -2.68 -17.52
CA HIS A 261 -4.52 -2.48 -18.37
C HIS A 261 -3.67 -3.74 -18.55
N ASN A 262 -3.81 -4.74 -17.67
CA ASN A 262 -3.09 -6.02 -17.74
C ASN A 262 -1.55 -5.88 -17.75
N LEU A 263 -1.03 -4.96 -16.93
CA LEU A 263 0.41 -4.68 -16.80
C LEU A 263 0.83 -4.80 -15.34
N CYS A 264 1.71 -5.74 -15.02
CA CYS A 264 2.22 -5.92 -13.67
C CYS A 264 3.26 -4.87 -13.31
N SER A 265 3.40 -4.63 -12.00
CA SER A 265 4.47 -3.81 -11.45
C SER A 265 4.54 -2.39 -11.99
N ILE A 266 3.39 -1.85 -12.41
CA ILE A 266 3.28 -0.43 -12.73
C ILE A 266 3.21 0.39 -11.43
N SER A 267 3.72 1.60 -11.50
CA SER A 267 3.61 2.56 -10.40
C SER A 267 2.20 3.15 -10.29
N SER A 268 1.88 3.71 -9.13
CA SER A 268 0.59 4.37 -8.88
C SER A 268 0.35 5.55 -9.85
N ILE A 269 1.40 6.31 -10.18
CA ILE A 269 1.30 7.43 -11.13
C ILE A 269 1.02 6.95 -12.56
N GLN A 270 1.55 5.79 -12.95
CA GLN A 270 1.25 5.19 -14.26
C GLN A 270 -0.19 4.71 -14.34
N TYR A 271 -0.73 4.13 -13.26
CA TYR A 271 -2.15 3.79 -13.19
C TYR A 271 -3.04 5.04 -13.26
N GLN A 272 -2.69 6.12 -12.55
CA GLN A 272 -3.43 7.38 -12.61
C GLN A 272 -3.40 7.99 -14.03
N PHE A 273 -2.29 7.87 -14.74
CA PHE A 273 -2.19 8.28 -16.13
C PHE A 273 -3.20 7.51 -17.01
N TYR A 274 -3.33 6.20 -16.83
CA TYR A 274 -4.31 5.40 -17.57
C TYR A 274 -5.75 5.80 -17.28
N LEU A 275 -6.09 6.11 -16.02
CA LEU A 275 -7.43 6.60 -15.64
C LEU A 275 -7.82 7.94 -16.27
N ASN A 276 -6.85 8.77 -16.68
CA ASN A 276 -7.12 10.10 -17.23
C ASN A 276 -7.19 10.13 -18.76
N ILE A 277 -6.73 9.06 -19.42
CA ILE A 277 -6.69 8.97 -20.90
C ILE A 277 -7.90 8.23 -21.47
N TYR A 278 -8.51 7.36 -20.66
CA TYR A 278 -9.65 6.51 -21.01
C TYR A 278 -10.87 6.87 -20.17
#